data_AF-A0A1S1LWQ2-F1
#
_entry.id   AF-A0A1S1LWQ2-F1
#
_cell.length_a   1.000
_cell.length_b   1.000
_cell.length_c   1.000
_cell.angle_alpha   90.00
_cell.angle_beta   90.00
_cell.angle_gamma   90.00
#
_symmetry.space_group_name_H-M   'P 1'
#
loop_
_entity.id
_entity.type
_entity.pdbx_description
1 polymer ?
#
loop_
_entity_poly.entity_id
_entity_poly.type
_entity_poly.pdbx_seq_one_letter_code
_entity_poly.pdbx_strand_id
1 'polypeptide(L)'
;MRAVGLNPATGEDIDSSLQRGCLWSGAGWRVQVTVLNGSIDRFFNQDLFPGVEPITVEGLNGARYRDEPGDMRSCYIELPSQQATVGIILMVSDAPALKQIPDACTKAVEVATLTARKLPR
;
A
#
# COMPACT_ATOMS: atom_id res chain seq x y z
N MET A 1 -10.91 2.58 -5.84
CA MET A 1 -10.23 3.85 -6.16
C MET A 1 -11.16 5.06 -6.05
N ARG A 2 -12.34 5.14 -6.73
CA ARG A 2 -13.27 6.29 -6.53
C ARG A 2 -13.62 6.55 -5.06
N ALA A 3 -13.92 5.49 -4.31
CA ALA A 3 -14.29 5.57 -2.90
C ALA A 3 -13.19 6.15 -1.98
N VAL A 4 -11.94 6.23 -2.43
CA VAL A 4 -10.82 6.83 -1.69
C VAL A 4 -10.36 8.16 -2.29
N GLY A 5 -11.14 8.74 -3.21
CA GLY A 5 -10.85 10.05 -3.82
C GLY A 5 -9.93 10.00 -5.04
N LEU A 6 -9.74 8.82 -5.65
CA LEU A 6 -8.90 8.66 -6.84
C LEU A 6 -9.73 8.28 -8.07
N ASN A 7 -9.37 8.81 -9.24
CA ASN A 7 -10.00 8.42 -10.50
C ASN A 7 -9.42 7.08 -10.98
N PRO A 8 -10.21 5.98 -11.06
CA PRO A 8 -9.70 4.70 -11.52
C PRO A 8 -9.18 4.73 -12.96
N ALA A 9 -9.71 5.62 -13.80
CA ALA A 9 -9.35 5.72 -15.22
C ALA A 9 -7.98 6.38 -15.46
N THR A 10 -7.39 6.99 -14.45
CA THR A 10 -6.05 7.61 -14.53
C THR A 10 -4.99 6.72 -13.90
N GLY A 11 -5.24 5.42 -13.80
CA GLY A 11 -4.24 4.47 -13.34
C GLY A 11 -3.17 4.31 -14.41
N GLU A 12 -1.92 4.51 -14.02
CA GLU A 12 -0.76 4.30 -14.87
C GLU A 12 -0.12 2.96 -14.52
N ASP A 13 0.23 2.15 -15.52
CA ASP A 13 0.91 0.88 -15.27
C ASP A 13 2.31 1.13 -14.68
N ILE A 14 2.69 0.29 -13.73
CA ILE A 14 4.03 0.32 -13.14
C ILE A 14 4.98 -0.38 -14.12
N ASP A 15 5.90 0.39 -14.70
CA ASP A 15 6.95 -0.13 -15.58
C ASP A 15 8.06 -0.80 -14.75
N SER A 16 7.91 -2.09 -14.49
CA SER A 16 8.85 -2.89 -13.72
C SER A 16 8.88 -4.34 -14.19
N SER A 17 10.08 -4.92 -14.27
CA SER A 17 10.27 -6.36 -14.50
C SER A 17 10.08 -7.21 -13.24
N LEU A 18 10.08 -6.58 -12.05
CA LEU A 18 9.99 -7.25 -10.76
C LEU A 18 8.55 -7.39 -10.27
N GLN A 19 7.74 -6.35 -10.48
CA GLN A 19 6.38 -6.26 -9.97
C GLN A 19 5.43 -5.73 -11.04
N ARG A 20 4.16 -6.11 -10.93
CA ARG A 20 3.08 -5.60 -11.78
C ARG A 20 2.18 -4.73 -10.95
N GLY A 21 1.47 -3.79 -11.55
CA GLY A 21 0.51 -2.98 -10.79
C GLY A 21 0.19 -1.67 -11.45
N CYS A 22 -0.52 -0.83 -10.71
CA CYS A 22 -0.92 0.49 -11.17
C CYS A 22 -0.61 1.55 -10.11
N LEU A 23 -0.26 2.74 -10.59
CA LEU A 23 -0.05 3.96 -9.84
C LEU A 23 -1.23 4.91 -10.07
N TRP A 24 -1.73 5.52 -9.00
CA TRP A 24 -2.67 6.63 -9.08
C TRP A 24 -2.11 7.83 -8.31
N SER A 25 -2.27 9.01 -8.89
CA SER A 25 -1.87 10.27 -8.27
C SER A 25 -3.10 11.09 -7.88
N GLY A 26 -3.07 11.65 -6.68
CA GLY A 26 -3.98 12.68 -6.19
C GLY A 26 -3.24 14.01 -6.02
N ALA A 27 -3.94 15.02 -5.49
CA ALA A 27 -3.32 16.32 -5.20
C ALA A 27 -2.33 16.17 -4.02
N GLY A 28 -1.03 16.11 -4.33
CA GLY A 28 0.04 16.07 -3.33
C GLY A 28 0.26 14.71 -2.66
N TRP A 29 -0.33 13.64 -3.20
CA TRP A 29 -0.11 12.27 -2.74
C TRP A 29 -0.30 11.28 -3.88
N ARG A 30 0.22 10.07 -3.70
CA ARG A 30 0.09 8.98 -4.68
C ARG A 30 -0.06 7.64 -3.97
N VAL A 31 -0.65 6.68 -4.68
CA VAL A 31 -0.72 5.30 -4.23
C VAL A 31 -0.39 4.34 -5.37
N GLN A 32 0.46 3.35 -5.07
CA GLN A 32 0.68 2.20 -5.94
C GLN A 32 -0.05 1.01 -5.36
N VAL A 33 -0.68 0.22 -6.23
CA VAL A 33 -1.13 -1.14 -5.91
C VAL A 33 -0.33 -2.09 -6.77
N THR A 34 0.56 -2.85 -6.13
CA THR A 34 1.51 -3.75 -6.77
C THR A 34 1.16 -5.21 -6.49
N VAL A 35 1.59 -6.10 -7.37
CA VAL A 35 1.51 -7.55 -7.22
C VAL A 35 2.91 -8.10 -7.38
N LEU A 36 3.35 -8.87 -6.39
CA LEU A 36 4.68 -9.43 -6.34
C LEU A 36 4.62 -10.90 -5.94
N ASN A 37 5.27 -11.76 -6.71
CA ASN A 37 5.27 -13.20 -6.43
C ASN A 37 6.05 -13.49 -5.13
N GLY A 38 5.53 -14.39 -4.30
CA GLY A 38 6.15 -14.80 -3.05
C GLY A 38 5.20 -14.79 -1.84
N SER A 39 5.69 -15.32 -0.72
CA SER A 39 4.97 -15.34 0.55
C SER A 39 5.00 -13.98 1.24
N ILE A 40 3.94 -13.69 2.01
CA ILE A 40 3.86 -12.54 2.92
C ILE A 40 4.95 -12.59 4.00
N ASP A 41 5.44 -13.79 4.35
CA ASP A 41 6.43 -13.99 5.43
C ASP A 41 7.69 -13.15 5.25
N ARG A 42 8.10 -12.92 3.99
CA ARG A 42 9.30 -12.12 3.68
C ARG A 42 9.22 -10.71 4.26
N PHE A 43 8.02 -10.14 4.34
CA PHE A 43 7.79 -8.77 4.79
C PHE A 43 7.88 -8.63 6.30
N PHE A 44 7.84 -9.73 7.05
CA PHE A 44 8.06 -9.72 8.50
C PHE A 44 9.54 -9.78 8.90
N ASN A 45 10.47 -9.75 7.93
CA ASN A 45 11.89 -9.66 8.22
C ASN A 45 12.27 -8.24 8.67
N GLN A 46 12.54 -8.05 9.96
CA GLN A 46 12.91 -6.76 10.56
C GLN A 46 14.22 -6.18 10.01
N ASP A 47 15.13 -7.01 9.47
CA ASP A 47 16.37 -6.52 8.85
C ASP A 47 16.11 -5.86 7.49
N LEU A 48 15.06 -6.31 6.79
CA LEU A 48 14.66 -5.78 5.47
C LEU A 48 13.57 -4.71 5.58
N PHE A 49 12.70 -4.82 6.59
CA PHE A 49 11.57 -3.93 6.83
C PHE A 49 11.55 -3.50 8.30
N PRO A 50 12.43 -2.58 8.71
CA PRO A 50 12.52 -2.14 10.10
C PRO A 50 11.20 -1.56 10.61
N GLY A 51 10.74 -2.02 11.78
CA GLY A 51 9.50 -1.54 12.38
C GLY A 51 8.24 -2.08 11.69
N VAL A 52 8.36 -3.17 10.91
CA VAL A 52 7.19 -3.86 10.39
C VAL A 52 6.33 -4.44 11.50
N GLU A 53 5.02 -4.30 11.33
CA GLU A 53 4.00 -4.78 12.27
C GLU A 53 2.95 -5.62 11.53
N PRO A 54 2.40 -6.67 12.18
CA PRO A 54 1.27 -7.41 11.64
C PRO A 54 0.00 -6.55 11.67
N ILE A 55 -0.80 -6.64 10.60
CA ILE A 55 -2.14 -6.05 10.54
C ILE A 55 -3.15 -7.04 9.99
N THR A 56 -4.43 -6.83 10.29
CA THR A 56 -5.51 -7.58 9.66
C THR A 56 -6.39 -6.63 8.84
N VAL A 57 -6.56 -6.92 7.55
CA VAL A 57 -7.42 -6.16 6.62
C VAL A 57 -8.39 -7.12 5.96
N GLU A 58 -9.69 -6.94 6.19
CA GLU A 58 -10.75 -7.81 5.62
C GLU A 58 -10.49 -9.31 5.85
N GLY A 59 -9.91 -9.66 7.01
CA GLY A 59 -9.59 -11.04 7.41
C GLY A 59 -8.26 -11.58 6.86
N LEU A 60 -7.53 -10.79 6.06
CA LEU A 60 -6.18 -11.13 5.59
C LEU A 60 -5.14 -10.63 6.58
N ASN A 61 -4.24 -11.52 7.01
CA ASN A 61 -3.11 -11.16 7.86
C ASN A 61 -1.97 -10.64 6.97
N GLY A 62 -1.81 -9.32 6.98
CA GLY A 62 -0.81 -8.59 6.22
C GLY A 62 0.28 -7.99 7.09
N ALA A 63 1.22 -7.34 6.42
CA ALA A 63 2.29 -6.58 7.05
C ALA A 63 2.08 -5.08 6.79
N ARG A 64 2.42 -4.24 7.77
CA ARG A 64 2.46 -2.78 7.64
C ARG A 64 3.82 -2.26 8.08
N TYR A 65 4.42 -1.40 7.26
CA TYR A 65 5.67 -0.74 7.60
C TYR A 65 5.74 0.64 6.94
N ARG A 66 6.80 1.39 7.26
CA ARG A 66 7.09 2.74 6.76
C ARG A 66 8.51 2.75 6.19
N ASP A 67 8.87 3.79 5.45
CA ASP A 67 10.27 3.97 5.01
C ASP A 67 11.21 4.06 6.22
N GLU A 68 10.79 4.83 7.23
CA GLU A 68 11.48 4.95 8.50
C GLU A 68 10.49 4.89 9.68
N PRO A 69 10.88 4.34 10.84
CA PRO A 69 10.06 4.37 12.03
C PRO A 69 9.59 5.80 12.38
N GLY A 70 8.28 6.02 12.42
CA GLY A 70 7.68 7.32 12.72
C GLY A 70 7.46 8.22 11.50
N ASP A 71 7.84 7.81 10.28
CA ASP A 71 7.53 8.58 9.07
C ASP A 71 6.02 8.58 8.76
N MET A 72 5.36 9.72 8.95
CA MET A 72 3.93 9.87 8.69
C MET A 72 3.58 10.04 7.20
N ARG A 73 4.58 10.24 6.33
CA ARG A 73 4.39 10.53 4.89
C ARG A 73 4.32 9.28 4.03
N SER A 74 4.97 8.20 4.44
CA SER A 74 4.94 6.91 3.76
C SER A 74 4.16 5.87 4.54
N CYS A 75 3.51 4.97 3.83
CA CYS A 75 3.05 3.72 4.41
C CYS A 75 2.99 2.61 3.35
N TYR A 76 3.40 1.43 3.77
CA TYR A 76 3.39 0.22 2.98
C TYR A 76 2.49 -0.79 3.68
N ILE A 77 1.57 -1.40 2.93
CA ILE A 77 0.75 -2.52 3.39
C ILE A 77 0.90 -3.65 2.39
N GLU A 78 1.24 -4.83 2.87
CA GLU A 78 1.36 -6.03 2.04
C GLU A 78 0.29 -7.02 2.48
N LEU A 79 -0.52 -7.48 1.53
CA LEU A 79 -1.59 -8.45 1.77
C LEU A 79 -1.26 -9.77 1.06
N PRO A 80 -1.51 -10.93 1.69
CA PRO A 80 -1.39 -12.21 1.01
C PRO A 80 -2.48 -12.38 -0.05
N SER A 81 -2.12 -13.00 -1.19
CA SER A 81 -3.03 -13.36 -2.28
C SER A 81 -2.51 -14.61 -2.98
N GLN A 82 -2.90 -15.78 -2.49
CA GLN A 82 -2.43 -17.09 -2.97
C GLN A 82 -0.89 -17.21 -2.97
N GLN A 83 -0.26 -17.23 -4.15
CA GLN A 83 1.20 -17.35 -4.32
C GLN A 83 1.91 -16.00 -4.50
N ALA A 84 1.21 -14.90 -4.25
CA ALA A 84 1.72 -13.55 -4.37
C ALA A 84 1.33 -12.70 -3.16
N THR A 85 1.95 -11.53 -3.06
CA THR A 85 1.47 -10.43 -2.23
C THR A 85 0.92 -9.32 -3.09
N VAL A 86 -0.01 -8.57 -2.52
CA VAL A 86 -0.50 -7.31 -3.06
C VAL A 86 -0.08 -6.17 -2.15
N GLY A 87 0.82 -5.34 -2.66
CA GLY A 87 1.37 -4.19 -1.97
C GLY A 87 0.54 -2.94 -2.21
N ILE A 88 0.33 -2.15 -1.16
CA ILE A 88 -0.27 -0.82 -1.20
C ILE A 88 0.80 0.13 -0.68
N ILE A 89 1.33 0.97 -1.57
CA ILE A 89 2.40 1.92 -1.25
C ILE A 89 1.83 3.31 -1.36
N LEU A 90 1.65 4.00 -0.24
CA LEU A 90 1.08 5.34 -0.20
C LEU A 90 2.15 6.35 0.22
N MET A 91 2.28 7.42 -0.56
CA MET A 91 3.24 8.49 -0.32
C MET A 91 2.53 9.84 -0.36
N VAL A 92 2.74 10.67 0.66
CA VAL A 92 2.27 12.05 0.76
C VAL A 92 3.46 13.00 0.54
N SER A 93 3.41 13.83 -0.49
CA SER A 93 4.57 14.58 -0.98
C SER A 93 4.60 16.04 -0.57
N ASP A 94 3.47 16.67 -0.22
CA ASP A 94 3.41 18.10 0.11
C ASP A 94 2.62 18.44 1.38
N ALA A 95 2.83 19.67 1.86
CA ALA A 95 2.23 20.16 3.10
C ALA A 95 0.68 20.29 3.04
N PRO A 96 0.06 20.75 1.93
CA PRO A 96 -1.39 20.71 1.79
C PRO A 96 -1.98 19.30 1.90
N ALA A 97 -1.36 18.30 1.28
CA ALA A 97 -1.81 16.92 1.34
C ALA A 97 -1.61 16.33 2.75
N LEU A 98 -0.54 16.68 3.46
CA LEU A 98 -0.35 16.29 4.87
C LEU A 98 -1.44 16.79 5.81
N LYS A 99 -2.04 17.95 5.53
CA LYS A 99 -3.20 18.42 6.33
C LYS A 99 -4.43 17.54 6.14
N GLN A 100 -4.57 16.92 4.97
CA GLN A 100 -5.71 16.07 4.62
C GLN A 100 -5.45 14.59 4.95
N ILE A 101 -4.20 14.16 4.83
CA ILE A 101 -3.70 12.82 5.11
C ILE A 101 -2.54 12.98 6.11
N PRO A 102 -2.86 13.22 7.39
CA PRO A 102 -1.84 13.44 8.42
C PRO A 102 -1.05 12.16 8.74
N ASP A 103 -1.63 11.00 8.49
CA ASP A 103 -0.95 9.70 8.53
C ASP A 103 -1.25 8.91 7.25
N ALA A 104 -0.20 8.67 6.46
CA ALA A 104 -0.27 7.86 5.25
C ALA A 104 -0.83 6.46 5.51
N CYS A 105 -0.60 5.87 6.70
CA CYS A 105 -1.08 4.52 7.01
C CYS A 105 -2.60 4.46 7.16
N THR A 106 -3.25 5.50 7.69
CA THR A 106 -4.71 5.56 7.73
C THR A 106 -5.28 5.45 6.31
N LYS A 107 -4.72 6.23 5.38
CA LYS A 107 -5.17 6.23 3.98
C LYS A 107 -4.80 4.93 3.25
N ALA A 108 -3.63 4.36 3.54
CA ALA A 108 -3.21 3.09 2.96
C ALA A 108 -4.15 1.95 3.37
N VAL A 109 -4.62 1.91 4.63
CA VAL A 109 -5.60 0.91 5.10
C VAL A 109 -6.92 1.03 4.36
N GLU A 110 -7.41 2.23 4.07
CA GLU A 110 -8.63 2.42 3.26
C GLU A 110 -8.46 1.80 1.86
N VAL A 111 -7.32 2.06 1.21
CA VAL A 111 -7.01 1.48 -0.11
C VAL A 111 -6.88 -0.03 -0.02
N ALA A 112 -6.13 -0.53 0.96
CA ALA A 112 -5.93 -1.96 1.20
C ALA A 112 -7.26 -2.68 1.45
N THR A 113 -8.18 -2.08 2.18
CA THR A 113 -9.53 -2.61 2.43
C THR A 113 -10.32 -2.79 1.12
N LEU A 114 -10.29 -1.78 0.24
CA LEU A 114 -10.95 -1.88 -1.07
C LEU A 114 -10.29 -2.90 -2.00
N THR A 115 -8.96 -3.03 -1.90
CA THR A 115 -8.18 -4.00 -2.68
C THR A 115 -8.44 -5.42 -2.20
N ALA A 116 -8.40 -5.67 -0.89
CA ALA A 116 -8.59 -6.97 -0.25
C ALA A 116 -9.90 -7.64 -0.66
N ARG A 117 -10.99 -6.87 -0.79
CA ARG A 117 -12.31 -7.36 -1.24
C ARG A 117 -12.31 -7.95 -2.65
N LYS A 118 -11.26 -7.70 -3.44
CA LYS A 118 -11.11 -8.18 -4.82
C LYS A 118 -10.04 -9.25 -4.96
N LEU A 119 -9.30 -9.55 -3.89
CA LEU A 119 -8.22 -10.53 -3.96
C LEU A 119 -8.81 -11.95 -4.01
N PRO A 120 -8.23 -12.84 -4.84
CA PRO A 120 -8.53 -14.25 -4.74
C PRO A 120 -8.07 -14.75 -3.36
N ARG A 121 -8.96 -15.51 -2.71
CA ARG A 121 -8.63 -16.18 -1.44
C ARG A 121 -7.80 -17.42 -1.68
#